data_AF-A0A2N6C0E6-F1
#
_entry.id   AF-A0A2N6C0E6-F1
#
_cell.length_a   1.000
_cell.length_b   1.000
_cell.length_c   1.000
_cell.angle_alpha   90.00
_cell.angle_beta   90.00
_cell.angle_gamma   90.00
#
_symmetry.space_group_name_H-M   'P 1'
#
loop_
_entity.id
_entity.type
_entity.pdbx_description
1 polymer ?
#
loop_
_entity_poly.entity_id
_entity_poly.type
_entity_poly.pdbx_seq_one_letter_code
_entity_poly.pdbx_strand_id
1 'polypeptide(L)'
;MVKNRFGQFLISKGVVDEATVLKALDFQRQHTLTIGQLALRQQKLTVRQVLTILNTQIVSPKLFGEIGVELGYLTAQDLSDLFDLQSQNKPFLGEILVDMEALTEEQLNPLLDEFYKNMAKIY
;
A
#
# COMPACT_ATOMS: atom_id res chain seq x y z
N MET A 1 -10.26 -12.01 6.39
CA MET A 1 -10.15 -12.33 4.95
C MET A 1 -9.11 -11.43 4.30
N VAL A 2 -7.99 -12.02 3.93
CA VAL A 2 -6.90 -11.38 3.18
C VAL A 2 -7.40 -10.97 1.79
N LYS A 3 -7.29 -9.68 1.42
CA LYS A 3 -7.63 -9.16 0.08
C LYS A 3 -6.41 -9.05 -0.87
N ASN A 4 -5.26 -9.60 -0.48
CA ASN A 4 -4.02 -9.57 -1.24
C ASN A 4 -3.83 -10.86 -2.04
N ARG A 5 -3.65 -10.76 -3.37
CA ARG A 5 -3.51 -11.93 -4.27
C ARG A 5 -2.28 -12.78 -3.96
N PHE A 6 -1.13 -12.15 -3.67
CA PHE A 6 0.09 -12.87 -3.32
C PHE A 6 -0.04 -13.54 -1.95
N GLY A 7 -0.60 -12.84 -0.96
CA GLY A 7 -0.89 -13.42 0.35
C GLY A 7 -1.83 -14.64 0.28
N GLN A 8 -2.90 -14.56 -0.51
CA GLN A 8 -3.80 -15.70 -0.76
C GLN A 8 -3.07 -16.86 -1.45
N PHE A 9 -2.20 -16.56 -2.42
CA PHE A 9 -1.38 -17.58 -3.09
C PHE A 9 -0.49 -18.33 -2.09
N LEU A 10 0.22 -17.60 -1.23
CA LEU A 10 1.09 -18.22 -0.22
C LEU A 10 0.31 -19.08 0.78
N ILE A 11 -0.87 -18.64 1.20
CA ILE A 11 -1.79 -19.41 2.07
C ILE A 11 -2.25 -20.68 1.35
N SER A 12 -2.63 -20.58 0.07
CA SER A 12 -3.10 -21.73 -0.72
C SER A 12 -2.00 -22.79 -0.93
N LYS A 13 -0.73 -22.36 -0.89
CA LYS A 13 0.44 -23.25 -0.95
C LYS A 13 0.84 -23.83 0.41
N GLY A 14 0.21 -23.39 1.51
CA GLY A 14 0.54 -23.83 2.86
C GLY A 14 1.90 -23.33 3.37
N VAL A 15 2.46 -22.30 2.73
CA VAL A 15 3.78 -21.77 3.10
C VAL A 15 3.70 -20.85 4.32
N VAL A 16 2.61 -20.09 4.42
CA VAL A 16 2.31 -19.19 5.55
C VAL A 16 0.83 -19.30 5.90
N ASP A 17 0.50 -19.02 7.17
CA ASP A 17 -0.89 -18.99 7.63
C ASP A 17 -1.57 -17.62 7.40
N GLU A 18 -2.91 -17.59 7.48
CA GLU A 18 -3.65 -16.34 7.28
C GLU A 18 -3.28 -15.28 8.32
N ALA A 19 -3.01 -15.69 9.57
CA ALA A 19 -2.67 -14.78 10.65
C ALA A 19 -1.35 -14.03 10.38
N THR A 20 -0.33 -14.71 9.86
CA THR A 20 0.96 -14.12 9.52
C THR A 20 0.82 -13.17 8.34
N VAL A 21 0.07 -13.54 7.30
CA VAL A 21 -0.20 -12.64 6.17
C VAL A 21 -0.96 -11.39 6.60
N LEU A 22 -1.93 -11.51 7.52
CA LEU A 22 -2.64 -10.35 8.06
C LEU A 22 -1.70 -9.44 8.85
N LYS A 23 -0.84 -10.00 9.72
CA LYS A 23 0.18 -9.22 10.45
C LYS A 23 1.15 -8.51 9.51
N ALA A 24 1.64 -9.18 8.47
CA ALA A 24 2.53 -8.58 7.49
C ALA A 24 1.85 -7.46 6.70
N LEU A 25 0.57 -7.60 6.35
CA LEU A 25 -0.23 -6.54 5.73
C LEU A 25 -0.48 -5.36 6.67
N ASP A 26 -0.68 -5.61 7.96
CA ASP A 26 -0.78 -4.55 8.98
C ASP A 26 0.52 -3.77 9.10
N PHE A 27 1.65 -4.48 9.18
CA PHE A 27 2.98 -3.87 9.18
C PHE A 27 3.21 -3.05 7.92
N GLN A 28 2.93 -3.61 6.73
CA GLN A 28 3.01 -2.88 5.46
C GLN A 28 2.22 -1.57 5.51
N ARG A 29 0.98 -1.62 6.01
CA ARG A 29 0.12 -0.43 6.11
C ARG A 29 0.66 0.62 7.07
N GLN A 30 1.20 0.21 8.22
CA GLN A 30 1.78 1.13 9.21
C GLN A 30 3.07 1.81 8.71
N HIS A 31 3.84 1.10 7.87
CA HIS A 31 5.10 1.59 7.32
C HIS A 31 4.95 2.25 5.93
N THR A 32 3.76 2.22 5.32
CA THR A 32 3.48 2.95 4.09
C THR A 32 3.07 4.39 4.42
N LEU A 33 3.79 5.37 3.86
CA LEU A 33 3.42 6.77 4.01
C LEU A 33 2.07 7.05 3.32
N THR A 34 1.19 7.75 4.02
CA THR A 34 -0.09 8.20 3.44
C THR A 34 0.12 9.34 2.45
N ILE A 35 -0.83 9.55 1.54
CA ILE A 35 -0.82 10.67 0.58
C ILE A 35 -0.69 12.02 1.30
N GLY A 36 -1.39 12.22 2.43
CA GLY A 36 -1.27 13.44 3.23
C GLY A 36 0.13 13.65 3.82
N GLN A 37 0.77 12.59 4.32
CA GLN A 37 2.15 12.66 4.83
C GLN A 37 3.16 12.93 3.71
N LEU A 38 3.00 12.28 2.55
CA LEU A 38 3.84 12.52 1.39
C LEU A 38 3.68 13.95 0.87
N ALA A 39 2.45 14.45 0.82
CA ALA A 39 2.16 15.81 0.39
C ALA A 39 2.80 16.87 1.31
N LEU A 40 2.86 16.62 2.62
CA LEU A 40 3.59 17.47 3.57
C LEU A 40 5.09 17.44 3.33
N ARG A 41 5.67 16.24 3.16
CA ARG A 41 7.12 16.08 2.91
C ARG A 41 7.55 16.73 1.60
N GLN A 42 6.74 16.61 0.56
CA GLN A 42 6.98 17.24 -0.75
C GLN A 42 6.57 18.72 -0.80
N GLN A 43 6.15 19.30 0.34
CA GLN A 43 5.69 20.69 0.45
C GLN A 43 4.54 21.05 -0.51
N LYS A 44 3.81 20.04 -0.98
CA LYS A 44 2.60 20.19 -1.82
C LYS A 44 1.40 20.65 -1.00
N LEU A 45 1.34 20.21 0.27
CA LEU A 45 0.33 20.65 1.23
C LEU A 45 0.99 21.21 2.48
N THR A 46 0.35 22.22 3.06
CA THR A 46 0.64 22.70 4.42
C THR A 46 -0.15 21.88 5.44
N VAL A 47 0.31 21.88 6.70
CA VAL A 47 -0.40 21.22 7.81
C VAL A 47 -1.86 21.69 7.90
N ARG A 48 -2.09 23.00 7.72
CA ARG A 48 -3.45 23.58 7.73
C ARG A 48 -4.32 22.99 6.62
N GLN A 49 -3.81 22.89 5.40
CA GLN A 49 -4.56 22.31 4.27
C GLN A 49 -4.87 20.83 4.50
N VAL A 50 -3.92 20.06 5.04
CA VAL A 50 -4.15 18.66 5.42
C VAL A 50 -5.27 18.54 6.44
N LEU A 51 -5.26 19.35 7.49
CA LEU A 51 -6.33 19.35 8.51
C LEU A 51 -7.68 19.73 7.90
N THR A 52 -7.73 20.71 6.99
CA THR A 52 -8.95 21.05 6.28
C THR A 52 -9.49 19.88 5.46
N ILE A 53 -8.63 19.18 4.71
CA ILE A 53 -9.03 18.00 3.91
C ILE A 53 -9.55 16.89 4.83
N LEU A 54 -8.86 16.60 5.93
CA LEU A 54 -9.29 15.58 6.91
C LEU A 54 -10.64 15.91 7.52
N ASN A 55 -10.86 17.17 7.90
CA ASN A 55 -12.14 17.62 8.46
C ASN A 55 -13.28 17.45 7.46
N THR A 56 -13.05 17.77 6.18
CA THR A 56 -14.03 17.54 5.11
C THR A 56 -14.28 16.04 4.90
N GLN A 57 -13.26 15.20 5.02
CA GLN A 57 -13.37 13.75 4.85
C GLN A 57 -14.22 13.08 5.95
N ILE A 58 -14.33 13.67 7.14
CA ILE A 58 -15.20 13.13 8.22
C ILE A 58 -16.67 13.10 7.78
N VAL A 59 -17.11 14.09 7.01
CA VAL A 59 -18.51 14.27 6.59
C VAL A 59 -18.75 13.96 5.12
N SER A 60 -17.70 13.53 4.39
CA SER A 60 -17.73 13.25 2.96
C SER A 60 -17.31 11.81 2.69
N PRO A 61 -18.00 11.07 1.79
CA PRO A 61 -17.57 9.74 1.39
C PRO A 61 -16.34 9.75 0.47
N LYS A 62 -15.87 10.94 0.05
CA LYS A 62 -14.77 11.11 -0.90
C LYS A 62 -13.41 10.79 -0.26
N LEU A 63 -12.46 10.41 -1.10
CA LEU A 63 -11.10 10.14 -0.67
C LEU A 63 -10.33 11.43 -0.40
N PHE A 64 -9.33 11.36 0.48
CA PHE A 64 -8.47 12.50 0.83
C PHE A 64 -7.92 13.25 -0.40
N GLY A 65 -7.42 12.50 -1.38
CA GLY A 65 -6.87 13.07 -2.62
C GLY A 65 -7.92 13.80 -3.45
N GLU A 66 -9.11 13.23 -3.60
CA GLU A 66 -10.22 13.83 -4.34
C GLU A 66 -10.67 15.14 -3.69
N ILE A 67 -10.81 15.14 -2.36
CA ILE A 67 -11.14 16.36 -1.59
C ILE A 67 -10.02 17.40 -1.76
N GLY A 68 -8.76 16.99 -1.71
CA GLY A 68 -7.62 17.90 -1.93
C GLY A 68 -7.66 18.58 -3.30
N VAL A 69 -8.08 17.84 -4.34
CA VAL A 69 -8.26 18.39 -5.69
C VAL A 69 -9.48 19.31 -5.78
N GLU A 70 -10.61 18.92 -5.19
CA GLU A 70 -11.83 19.75 -5.18
C GLU A 70 -11.66 21.06 -4.41
N LEU A 71 -10.88 21.04 -3.31
CA LEU A 71 -10.55 22.24 -2.54
C LEU A 71 -9.47 23.11 -3.22
N GLY A 72 -8.92 22.67 -4.35
CA GLY A 72 -7.86 23.36 -5.08
C GLY A 72 -6.51 23.36 -4.37
N TYR A 73 -6.29 22.46 -3.41
CA TYR A 73 -5.03 22.33 -2.68
C TYR A 73 -4.04 21.37 -3.36
N LEU A 74 -4.56 20.44 -4.16
CA LEU A 74 -3.78 19.56 -5.02
C LEU A 74 -4.28 19.70 -6.45
N THR A 75 -3.40 19.51 -7.42
CA THR A 75 -3.80 19.22 -8.81
C THR A 75 -3.95 17.71 -9.01
N ALA A 76 -4.63 17.31 -10.09
CA ALA A 76 -4.66 15.89 -10.48
C ALA A 76 -3.25 15.33 -10.73
N GLN A 77 -2.34 16.16 -11.24
CA GLN A 77 -0.94 15.78 -11.44
C GLN A 77 -0.23 15.58 -10.10
N ASP A 78 -0.39 16.50 -9.13
CA ASP A 78 0.21 16.33 -7.80
C ASP A 78 -0.28 15.03 -7.14
N LEU A 79 -1.56 14.71 -7.30
CA LEU A 79 -2.12 13.48 -6.77
C LEU A 79 -1.50 12.24 -7.44
N SER A 80 -1.31 12.27 -8.76
CA SER A 80 -0.62 11.21 -9.50
C SER A 80 0.81 11.02 -9.01
N ASP A 81 1.58 12.11 -8.90
CA ASP A 81 2.96 12.08 -8.45
C ASP A 81 3.08 11.51 -7.02
N LEU A 82 2.11 11.85 -6.15
CA LEU A 82 2.05 11.32 -4.78
C LEU A 82 1.71 9.83 -4.75
N PHE A 83 0.87 9.33 -5.67
CA PHE A 83 0.60 7.90 -5.80
C PHE A 83 1.82 7.11 -6.27
N ASP A 84 2.59 7.66 -7.22
CA ASP A 84 3.83 7.04 -7.69
C ASP A 84 4.85 6.97 -6.56
N LEU A 85 5.02 8.07 -5.81
CA LEU A 85 5.90 8.09 -4.63
C LEU A 85 5.43 7.12 -3.54
N GLN A 86 4.13 7.05 -3.27
CA GLN A 86 3.60 6.08 -2.31
C GLN A 86 3.89 4.64 -2.74
N SER A 87 3.74 4.35 -4.02
CA SER A 87 3.99 3.01 -4.57
C SER A 87 5.46 2.62 -4.49
N GLN A 88 6.38 3.57 -4.70
CA GLN A 88 7.82 3.36 -4.57
C GLN A 88 8.30 3.16 -3.13
N ASN A 89 7.65 3.81 -2.15
CA ASN A 89 8.03 3.74 -0.74
C ASN A 89 7.30 2.64 0.03
N LYS A 90 6.36 1.94 -0.61
CA LYS A 90 5.58 0.89 0.03
C LYS A 90 6.45 -0.38 0.17
N PRO A 91 6.72 -0.85 1.40
CA PRO A 91 7.51 -2.07 1.59
C PRO A 91 6.80 -3.27 0.96
N PHE A 92 7.53 -4.19 0.32
CA PHE A 92 6.92 -5.33 -0.35
C PHE A 92 6.44 -6.38 0.66
N LEU A 93 5.28 -7.00 0.39
CA LEU A 93 4.74 -8.02 1.30
C LEU A 93 5.70 -9.20 1.49
N GLY A 94 6.41 -9.59 0.42
CA GLY A 94 7.41 -10.66 0.46
C GLY A 94 8.59 -10.35 1.37
N GLU A 95 9.15 -9.14 1.26
CA GLU A 95 10.24 -8.68 2.13
C GLU A 95 9.81 -8.64 3.60
N ILE A 96 8.62 -8.11 3.89
CA ILE A 96 8.08 -8.09 5.26
C ILE A 96 7.94 -9.51 5.82
N LEU A 97 7.50 -10.48 5.01
CA LEU A 97 7.39 -11.87 5.44
C LEU A 97 8.76 -12.51 5.71
N VAL A 98 9.81 -12.08 4.98
CA VAL A 98 11.19 -12.49 5.25
C VAL A 98 11.69 -11.87 6.55
N ASP A 99 11.47 -10.57 6.76
CA ASP A 99 11.85 -9.85 7.98
C ASP A 99 11.15 -10.42 9.24
N MET A 100 9.94 -10.97 9.06
CA MET A 100 9.18 -11.65 10.11
C MET A 100 9.58 -13.11 10.32
N GLU A 101 10.63 -13.60 9.65
CA GLU A 101 11.09 -15.00 9.64
C GLU A 101 10.00 -16.01 9.19
N ALA A 102 8.95 -15.53 8.52
CA ALA A 102 7.88 -16.37 7.98
C ALA A 102 8.25 -16.99 6.62
N LEU A 103 9.22 -16.40 5.93
CA LEU A 103 9.84 -16.88 4.70
C LEU A 103 11.36 -16.67 4.79
N THR A 104 12.13 -17.43 4.03
CA THR A 104 13.52 -17.08 3.74
C THR A 104 13.63 -16.37 2.39
N GLU A 105 14.69 -15.57 2.20
CA GLU A 105 14.96 -14.94 0.88
C GLU A 105 15.07 -15.99 -0.24
N GLU A 106 15.65 -17.15 0.07
CA GLU A 106 15.79 -18.28 -0.86
C GLU A 106 14.44 -18.88 -1.27
N GLN A 107 13.44 -18.84 -0.39
CA GLN A 107 12.07 -19.28 -0.67
C GLN A 107 11.27 -18.22 -1.43
N LEU A 108 11.54 -16.93 -1.19
CA LEU A 108 10.76 -15.83 -1.74
C LEU A 108 10.83 -15.76 -3.27
N ASN A 109 12.02 -15.83 -3.86
CA ASN A 109 12.21 -15.69 -5.31
C ASN A 109 11.46 -16.78 -6.12
N PRO A 110 11.58 -18.09 -5.80
CA PRO A 110 10.79 -19.13 -6.46
C PRO A 110 9.28 -18.94 -6.34
N LEU A 111 8.79 -18.48 -5.18
CA LEU A 111 7.37 -18.24 -4.94
C LEU A 111 6.83 -17.06 -5.76
N LEU A 112 7.64 -15.99 -5.92
CA LEU A 112 7.31 -14.87 -6.79
C LEU A 112 7.24 -15.31 -8.26
N ASP A 113 8.24 -16.05 -8.73
CA ASP A 113 8.23 -16.59 -10.10
C ASP A 113 7.02 -17.46 -10.37
N GLU A 114 6.68 -18.34 -9.44
CA GLU A 114 5.50 -19.20 -9.56
C GLU A 114 4.20 -18.39 -9.54
N PHE A 115 4.10 -17.37 -8.68
CA PHE A 115 2.95 -16.47 -8.61
C PHE A 115 2.75 -15.72 -9.93
N TYR A 116 3.81 -15.12 -10.49
CA TYR A 116 3.74 -14.40 -11.78
C TYR A 116 3.39 -15.33 -12.95
N LYS A 117 3.94 -16.54 -12.98
CA LYS A 117 3.56 -17.56 -13.97
C LYS A 117 2.08 -17.95 -13.86
N ASN A 118 1.54 -18.06 -12.64
CA ASN A 118 0.11 -18.34 -12.44
C ASN A 118 -0.77 -17.16 -12.85
N MET A 119 -0.35 -15.91 -12.64
CA MET A 119 -1.09 -14.74 -13.12
C MET A 119 -1.08 -14.63 -14.65
N ALA A 120 0.04 -14.96 -15.31
CA ALA A 120 0.16 -14.89 -16.76
C ALA A 120 -0.68 -15.94 -17.51
N LYS A 121 -1.03 -17.05 -16.86
CA LYS A 121 -1.88 -18.12 -17.43
C LYS A 121 -3.38 -17.80 -17.44
N ILE A 122 -3.78 -16.65 -16.89
CA ILE A 122 -5.19 -16.22 -16.81
C ILE A 122 -5.58 -15.30 -18.00
N TYR A 123 -4.68 -15.07 -18.95
CA TYR A 123 -4.94 -14.35 -20.21
C TYR A 123 -4.89 -15.26 -21.42
#